data_AF-A0A8T3UHH9-F1
#
_entry.id   AF-A0A8T3UHH9-F1
#
_cell.length_a   1.000
_cell.length_b   1.000
_cell.length_c   1.000
_cell.angle_alpha   90.00
_cell.angle_beta   90.00
_cell.angle_gamma   90.00
#
_symmetry.space_group_name_H-M   'P 1'
#
loop_
_entity.id
_entity.type
_entity.pdbx_description
1 polymer ?
#
loop_
_entity_poly.entity_id
_entity_poly.type
_entity_poly.pdbx_seq_one_letter_code
_entity_poly.pdbx_strand_id
1 'polypeptide(L)'
;MQTVTFESKEQAKEFFITLGENLKANQNKIFEFSGQQWNFDKTPEVTPNIINCVLVSENNVLYVTVNLNNDTVYADIDLEDNISGFGYSELQKSALLSNLVYLILEDYTQFMFCKNEQ
;
A
#
# COMPACT_ATOMS: atom_id res chain seq x y z
N MET A 1 -10.24 1.85 3.45
CA MET A 1 -9.59 0.85 4.32
C MET A 1 -9.67 -0.55 3.69
N GLN A 2 -8.52 -1.19 3.48
CA GLN A 2 -8.41 -2.60 3.08
C GLN A 2 -7.84 -3.43 4.24
N THR A 3 -8.24 -4.70 4.34
CA THR A 3 -7.89 -5.59 5.45
C THR A 3 -7.42 -6.93 4.93
N VAL A 4 -6.31 -7.42 5.47
CA VAL A 4 -5.81 -8.79 5.26
C VAL A 4 -5.72 -9.46 6.63
N THR A 5 -6.46 -10.55 6.80
CA THR A 5 -6.41 -11.40 8.00
C THR A 5 -5.63 -12.65 7.69
N PHE A 6 -4.70 -12.99 8.57
CA PHE A 6 -3.82 -14.16 8.44
C PHE A 6 -4.28 -15.28 9.38
N GLU A 7 -3.81 -16.50 9.12
CA GLU A 7 -4.16 -17.66 9.95
C GLU A 7 -3.53 -17.59 11.34
N SER A 8 -2.43 -16.83 11.48
CA SER A 8 -1.75 -16.63 12.76
C SER A 8 -1.16 -15.23 12.90
N LYS A 9 -0.86 -14.87 14.16
CA LYS A 9 -0.18 -13.62 14.51
C LYS A 9 1.24 -13.59 13.96
N GLU A 10 1.90 -14.74 13.92
CA GLU A 10 3.25 -14.91 13.40
C GLU A 10 3.29 -14.60 11.89
N GLN A 11 2.33 -15.12 11.13
CA GLN A 11 2.21 -14.84 9.68
C GLN A 11 1.94 -13.35 9.42
N ALA A 12 1.01 -12.73 10.17
CA ALA A 12 0.72 -11.31 10.03
C ALA A 12 1.95 -10.44 10.33
N LYS A 13 2.72 -10.81 11.35
CA LYS A 13 3.95 -10.11 11.73
C LYS A 13 5.07 -10.29 10.70
N GLU A 14 5.27 -11.51 10.20
CA GLU A 14 6.25 -11.79 9.15
C GLU A 14 5.94 -10.98 7.89
N PHE A 15 4.69 -11.04 7.42
CA PHE A 15 4.23 -10.22 6.29
C PHE A 15 4.50 -8.73 6.53
N PHE A 16 4.15 -8.21 7.71
CA PHE A 16 4.32 -6.79 8.02
C PHE A 16 5.80 -6.36 8.01
N ILE A 17 6.70 -7.19 8.57
CA ILE A 17 8.15 -6.94 8.55
C ILE A 17 8.66 -6.95 7.10
N THR A 18 8.33 -7.98 6.33
CA THR A 18 8.75 -8.13 4.93
C THR A 18 8.26 -6.97 4.07
N LEU A 19 7.01 -6.52 4.26
CA LEU A 19 6.47 -5.36 3.59
C LEU A 19 7.29 -4.09 3.91
N GLY A 20 7.58 -3.84 5.18
CA GLY A 20 8.37 -2.68 5.61
C GLY A 20 9.80 -2.68 5.06
N GLU A 21 10.46 -3.83 5.05
CA GLU A 21 11.81 -3.99 4.48
C GLU A 21 11.83 -3.76 2.97
N ASN A 22 10.85 -4.33 2.25
CA ASN A 22 10.74 -4.17 0.80
C ASN A 22 10.43 -2.73 0.40
N LEU A 23 9.53 -2.04 1.12
CA LEU A 23 9.24 -0.64 0.88
C LEU A 23 10.48 0.23 1.06
N LYS A 24 11.30 -0.03 2.09
CA LYS A 24 12.59 0.66 2.28
C LYS A 24 13.60 0.34 1.18
N ALA A 25 13.69 -0.91 0.74
CA ALA A 25 14.61 -1.31 -0.32
C ALA A 25 14.25 -0.66 -1.68
N ASN A 26 12.96 -0.49 -1.95
CA ASN A 26 12.43 0.04 -3.21
C ASN A 26 12.10 1.54 -3.13
N GLN A 27 12.49 2.24 -2.07
CA GLN A 27 12.14 3.65 -1.85
C GLN A 27 12.59 4.61 -2.98
N ASN A 28 13.59 4.22 -3.78
CA ASN A 28 14.10 5.03 -4.89
C ASN A 28 13.59 4.53 -6.27
N LYS A 29 12.73 3.52 -6.29
CA LYS A 29 12.19 2.93 -7.53
C LYS A 29 11.07 3.83 -8.03
N ILE A 30 11.23 4.31 -9.26
CA ILE A 30 10.14 4.95 -10.01
C ILE A 30 9.32 3.84 -10.67
N PHE A 31 8.01 3.88 -10.54
CA PHE A 31 7.11 2.95 -11.21
C PHE A 31 6.00 3.69 -11.94
N GLU A 32 5.53 3.11 -13.04
CA GLU A 32 4.48 3.69 -13.86
C GLU A 32 3.14 3.09 -13.49
N PHE A 33 2.16 3.93 -13.16
CA PHE A 33 0.80 3.50 -12.88
C PHE A 33 -0.22 4.53 -13.38
N SER A 34 -1.23 4.05 -14.10
CA SER A 34 -2.29 4.89 -14.70
C SER A 34 -1.73 6.05 -15.55
N GLY A 35 -0.67 5.79 -16.31
CA GLY A 35 -0.02 6.78 -17.19
C GLY A 35 0.77 7.86 -16.45
N GLN A 36 1.05 7.68 -15.15
CA GLN A 36 1.86 8.60 -14.35
C GLN A 36 3.07 7.87 -13.76
N GLN A 37 4.17 8.59 -13.62
CA GLN A 37 5.33 8.11 -12.87
C GLN A 37 5.13 8.43 -11.39
N TRP A 38 5.25 7.40 -10.56
CA TRP A 38 5.15 7.47 -9.12
C TRP A 38 6.51 7.23 -8.49
N ASN A 39 6.80 7.97 -7.44
CA ASN A 39 7.98 7.80 -6.61
C ASN A 39 7.62 7.99 -5.13
N PHE A 40 8.45 7.51 -4.21
CA PHE A 40 8.30 7.87 -2.82
C PHE A 40 8.72 9.33 -2.61
N ASP A 41 7.91 10.08 -1.86
CA ASP A 41 8.26 11.43 -1.41
C ASP A 41 9.49 11.42 -0.49
N LYS A 42 9.51 10.42 0.40
CA LYS A 42 10.54 10.18 1.39
C LYS A 42 10.63 8.70 1.75
N THR A 43 11.70 8.33 2.43
CA THR A 43 11.87 7.00 3.02
C THR A 43 10.64 6.61 3.84
N PRO A 44 10.04 5.42 3.59
CA PRO A 44 8.96 4.90 4.42
C PRO A 44 9.32 4.84 5.90
N GLU A 45 8.44 5.34 6.75
CA GLU A 45 8.57 5.28 8.20
C GLU A 45 8.02 3.94 8.67
N VAL A 46 8.91 3.05 9.10
CA VAL A 46 8.56 1.69 9.55
C VAL A 46 8.84 1.56 11.04
N THR A 47 7.78 1.34 11.81
CA THR A 47 7.80 1.01 13.24
C THR A 47 7.33 -0.44 13.44
N PRO A 48 7.40 -1.01 14.66
CA PRO A 48 6.97 -2.40 14.88
C PRO A 48 5.51 -2.72 14.51
N ASN A 49 4.62 -1.72 14.54
CA ASN A 49 3.18 -1.92 14.30
C ASN A 49 2.58 -0.98 13.25
N ILE A 50 3.33 0.03 12.78
CA ILE A 50 2.85 1.03 11.81
C ILE A 50 3.90 1.25 10.72
N ILE A 51 3.47 1.22 9.47
CA ILE A 51 4.24 1.69 8.30
C ILE A 51 3.52 2.89 7.72
N ASN A 52 4.22 4.00 7.55
CA ASN A 52 3.72 5.14 6.78
C ASN A 52 4.58 5.33 5.54
N CYS A 53 3.95 5.45 4.38
CA CYS A 53 4.63 5.89 3.17
C CYS A 53 3.79 6.91 2.40
N VAL A 54 4.49 7.76 1.66
CA VAL A 54 3.88 8.79 0.80
C VAL A 54 4.48 8.61 -0.59
N LEU A 55 3.61 8.46 -1.57
CA LEU A 55 3.95 8.35 -2.97
C LEU A 55 3.46 9.59 -3.70
N VAL A 56 4.26 10.10 -4.62
CA VAL A 56 3.99 11.31 -5.39
C VAL A 56 4.09 11.01 -6.87
N SER A 57 3.23 11.65 -7.64
CA SER A 57 3.26 11.70 -9.10
C SER A 57 3.13 13.15 -9.56
N GLU A 58 3.14 13.38 -10.87
CA GLU A 58 2.99 14.73 -11.45
C GLU A 58 1.76 15.47 -10.92
N ASN A 59 0.64 14.77 -10.72
CA ASN A 59 -0.64 15.40 -10.37
C ASN A 59 -1.20 14.92 -9.03
N ASN A 60 -0.63 13.91 -8.38
CA ASN A 60 -1.27 13.25 -7.24
C ASN A 60 -0.29 12.90 -6.12
N VAL A 61 -0.84 12.86 -4.90
CA VAL A 61 -0.17 12.33 -3.70
C VAL A 61 -1.01 11.21 -3.12
N LEU A 62 -0.35 10.11 -2.80
CA LEU A 62 -0.95 8.96 -2.14
C LEU A 62 -0.30 8.77 -0.78
N TYR A 63 -1.10 8.91 0.27
CA TYR A 63 -0.72 8.61 1.64
C TYR A 63 -1.12 7.18 1.95
N VAL A 64 -0.22 6.39 2.53
CA VAL A 64 -0.47 5.00 2.90
C VAL A 64 -0.03 4.79 4.35
N THR A 65 -0.94 4.28 5.17
CA THR A 65 -0.69 3.89 6.55
C THR A 65 -1.10 2.43 6.72
N VAL A 66 -0.12 1.56 6.99
CA VAL A 66 -0.34 0.14 7.27
C VAL A 66 -0.18 -0.11 8.76
N ASN A 67 -1.17 -0.75 9.39
CA ASN A 67 -1.16 -1.10 10.80
C ASN A 67 -1.20 -2.62 10.99
N LEU A 68 -0.37 -3.13 11.88
CA LEU A 68 -0.45 -4.51 12.37
C LEU A 68 -1.18 -4.53 13.71
N ASN A 69 -2.22 -5.35 13.81
CA ASN A 69 -2.92 -5.61 15.07
C ASN A 69 -3.26 -7.11 15.18
N ASN A 70 -2.59 -7.80 16.11
CA ASN A 70 -2.64 -9.25 16.29
C ASN A 70 -2.32 -10.02 14.99
N ASP A 71 -3.32 -10.66 14.42
CA ASP A 71 -3.31 -11.51 13.22
C ASP A 71 -3.82 -10.79 11.98
N THR A 72 -4.05 -9.47 12.09
CA THR A 72 -4.65 -8.68 11.02
C THR A 72 -3.78 -7.49 10.67
N VAL A 73 -3.61 -7.27 9.37
CA VAL A 73 -2.95 -6.09 8.81
C VAL A 73 -3.99 -5.21 8.11
N TYR A 74 -4.00 -3.93 8.45
CA TYR A 74 -4.91 -2.92 7.96
C TYR A 74 -4.12 -1.93 7.11
N ALA A 75 -4.58 -1.64 5.90
CA ALA A 75 -4.06 -0.54 5.10
C ALA A 75 -5.12 0.54 4.99
N ASP A 76 -4.79 1.73 5.49
CA ASP A 76 -5.51 2.96 5.21
C ASP A 76 -4.74 3.77 4.20
N ILE A 77 -5.45 4.33 3.23
CA ILE A 77 -4.83 4.99 2.08
C ILE A 77 -5.72 6.16 1.68
N ASP A 78 -5.07 7.30 1.47
CA ASP A 78 -5.72 8.51 0.97
C ASP A 78 -5.04 9.01 -0.29
N LEU A 79 -5.83 9.48 -1.25
CA LEU A 79 -5.36 9.96 -2.56
C LEU A 79 -5.88 11.37 -2.77
N GLU A 80 -4.94 12.28 -2.98
CA GLU A 80 -5.18 13.70 -3.20
C GLU A 80 -4.70 14.10 -4.60
N ASP A 81 -5.53 14.86 -5.32
CA ASP A 81 -5.10 15.59 -6.51
C ASP A 81 -4.43 16.90 -6.06
N ASN A 82 -3.13 16.99 -6.31
CA ASN A 82 -2.30 18.13 -5.91
C ASN A 82 -2.55 19.41 -6.71
N ILE A 83 -3.21 19.30 -7.87
CA ILE A 83 -3.52 20.44 -8.75
C ILE A 83 -4.85 21.06 -8.34
N SER A 84 -5.86 20.22 -8.07
CA SER A 84 -7.22 20.69 -7.84
C SER A 84 -7.62 20.76 -6.36
N GLY A 85 -6.87 20.11 -5.46
CA GLY A 85 -7.18 20.04 -4.03
C GLY A 85 -8.42 19.21 -3.70
N PHE A 86 -8.94 18.43 -4.65
CA PHE A 86 -10.07 17.54 -4.46
C PHE A 86 -9.60 16.10 -4.19
N GLY A 87 -10.19 15.47 -3.17
CA GLY A 87 -10.04 14.05 -2.94
C GLY A 87 -10.84 13.24 -3.97
N TYR A 88 -10.27 12.13 -4.43
CA TYR A 88 -10.96 11.22 -5.36
C TYR A 88 -12.20 10.58 -4.70
N SER A 89 -13.18 10.20 -5.51
CA SER A 89 -14.33 9.45 -5.00
C SER A 89 -13.90 8.11 -4.38
N GLU A 90 -14.65 7.60 -3.40
CA GLU A 90 -14.37 6.31 -2.73
C GLU A 90 -14.16 5.15 -3.72
N LEU A 91 -14.89 5.15 -4.85
CA LEU A 91 -14.76 4.11 -5.88
C LEU A 91 -13.41 4.21 -6.62
N GLN A 92 -12.99 5.43 -6.96
CA GLN A 92 -11.71 5.68 -7.63
C GLN A 92 -10.55 5.40 -6.68
N LYS A 93 -10.67 5.84 -5.42
CA LYS A 93 -9.75 5.48 -4.35
C LYS A 93 -9.64 3.95 -4.28
N SER A 94 -10.75 3.22 -4.15
CA SER A 94 -10.77 1.76 -4.05
C SER A 94 -10.19 1.01 -5.26
N ALA A 95 -10.38 1.51 -6.48
CA ALA A 95 -9.80 0.90 -7.69
C ALA A 95 -8.29 1.14 -7.81
N LEU A 96 -7.82 2.37 -7.56
CA LEU A 96 -6.40 2.68 -7.46
C LEU A 96 -5.74 1.89 -6.33
N LEU A 97 -6.40 1.85 -5.17
CA LEU A 97 -6.02 1.10 -3.98
C LEU A 97 -5.81 -0.38 -4.27
N SER A 98 -6.80 -1.03 -4.89
CA SER A 98 -6.71 -2.45 -5.20
C SER A 98 -5.60 -2.76 -6.20
N ASN A 99 -5.40 -1.90 -7.21
CA ASN A 99 -4.34 -2.11 -8.20
C ASN A 99 -2.95 -1.79 -7.66
N LEU A 100 -2.80 -0.80 -6.78
CA LEU A 100 -1.51 -0.39 -6.24
C LEU A 100 -1.08 -1.29 -5.08
N VAL A 101 -2.03 -1.72 -4.23
CA VAL A 101 -1.83 -2.82 -3.29
C VAL A 101 -1.50 -4.09 -4.06
N TYR A 102 -2.20 -4.40 -5.16
CA TYR A 102 -1.85 -5.54 -6.01
C TYR A 102 -0.44 -5.42 -6.58
N LEU A 103 -0.03 -4.29 -7.16
CA LEU A 103 1.30 -4.12 -7.75
C LEU A 103 2.44 -4.13 -6.72
N ILE A 104 2.20 -3.55 -5.54
CA ILE A 104 3.15 -3.65 -4.42
C ILE A 104 3.18 -5.11 -3.97
N LEU A 105 2.05 -5.72 -3.62
CA LEU A 105 2.03 -7.06 -3.03
C LEU A 105 2.36 -8.21 -4.01
N GLU A 106 2.04 -8.09 -5.30
CA GLU A 106 2.36 -9.07 -6.37
C GLU A 106 3.88 -9.17 -6.56
N ASP A 107 4.59 -8.04 -6.55
CA ASP A 107 6.07 -8.02 -6.62
C ASP A 107 6.70 -8.54 -5.31
N TYR A 108 6.02 -8.43 -4.17
CA TYR A 108 6.62 -8.70 -2.85
C TYR A 108 6.23 -10.03 -2.22
N THR A 109 5.28 -10.75 -2.80
CA THR A 109 4.77 -11.99 -2.22
C THR A 109 4.00 -12.81 -3.26
N GLN A 110 4.17 -14.13 -3.25
CA GLN A 110 3.29 -15.05 -3.97
C GLN A 110 1.88 -15.08 -3.32
N PHE A 111 1.17 -13.94 -3.28
CA PHE A 111 -0.24 -13.94 -2.89
C PHE A 111 -1.06 -14.51 -4.04
N MET A 112 -1.53 -15.74 -3.88
CA MET A 112 -2.83 -16.09 -4.43
C MET A 112 -3.87 -15.48 -3.50
N PHE A 113 -4.51 -14.38 -3.93
CA PHE A 113 -5.82 -14.06 -3.40
C PHE A 113 -6.68 -15.31 -3.58
N CYS A 114 -7.22 -15.87 -2.50
CA CYS A 114 -8.24 -16.90 -2.60
C CYS A 114 -9.33 -16.32 -3.51
N LYS A 115 -9.42 -16.82 -4.74
CA LYS A 115 -10.61 -16.64 -5.55
C LYS A 115 -11.74 -17.14 -4.68
N ASN A 116 -12.72 -16.29 -4.39
CA ASN A 116 -14.01 -16.79 -3.95
C ASN A 116 -14.51 -17.68 -5.08
N GLU A 117 -14.37 -18.99 -4.91
CA GLU A 117 -15.13 -19.96 -5.68
C GLU A 117 -16.59 -19.74 -5.28
N GLN A 118 -17.35 -19.17 -6.21
CA GLN A 118 -18.81 -19.22 -6.18
C GLN A 118 -19.27 -20.62 -6.58
#